data_AF-A0A961TWT0-F1
#
_entry.id   AF-A0A961TWT0-F1
#
_cell.length_a   1.000
_cell.length_b   1.000
_cell.length_c   1.000
_cell.angle_alpha   90.00
_cell.angle_beta   90.00
_cell.angle_gamma   90.00
#
_symmetry.space_group_name_H-M   'P 1'
#
loop_
_entity.id
_entity.type
_entity.pdbx_description
1 polymer ?
#
loop_
_entity_poly.entity_id
_entity_poly.type
_entity_poly.pdbx_seq_one_letter_code
_entity_poly.pdbx_strand_id
1 'polypeptide(L)'
;MERRARDLELLDLLDTHKGVSFEGDVWRIVREEREPLLGYPAGARWDPGAFDVLYTSLEREGSLEEIHFHLSRQPVFPSKIRSVLHRISVRTQRTLRIANLAELKALGVTPETYGSLSYERTQEIGDAAAFLGFDGILAPSARWPCQNLVLFTERFTPADLNVVSSEPVDWDDWKRRRDSERKRRQRKTVPE
;
A
#
# COMPACT_ATOMS: atom_id res chain seq x y z
N MET A 1 -8.04 23.69 -8.42
CA MET A 1 -8.61 22.37 -8.08
C MET A 1 -9.75 22.62 -7.12
N GLU A 2 -10.98 22.37 -7.55
CA GLU A 2 -12.18 22.62 -6.74
C GLU A 2 -12.23 21.55 -5.64
N ARG A 3 -12.29 21.96 -4.36
CA ARG A 3 -12.42 21.01 -3.25
C ARG A 3 -13.83 20.41 -3.31
N ARG A 4 -13.95 19.17 -3.77
CA ARG A 4 -15.20 18.40 -3.67
C ARG A 4 -15.52 18.22 -2.19
N ALA A 5 -16.77 18.47 -1.81
CA ALA A 5 -17.23 18.19 -0.45
C ALA A 5 -17.09 16.69 -0.15
N ARG A 6 -16.66 16.35 1.06
CA ARG A 6 -16.56 14.96 1.51
C ARG A 6 -17.94 14.36 1.69
N ASP A 7 -18.06 13.09 1.37
CA ASP A 7 -19.25 12.27 1.60
C ASP A 7 -19.49 12.14 3.12
N LEU A 8 -20.61 12.69 3.60
CA LEU A 8 -20.95 12.71 5.03
C LEU A 8 -21.25 11.30 5.55
N GLU A 9 -21.90 10.45 4.76
CA GLU A 9 -22.20 9.07 5.16
C GLU A 9 -20.91 8.26 5.32
N LEU A 10 -19.93 8.49 4.44
CA LEU A 10 -18.62 7.87 4.57
C LEU A 10 -17.88 8.37 5.82
N LEU A 11 -17.93 9.67 6.11
CA LEU A 11 -17.32 10.23 7.32
C LEU A 11 -17.92 9.62 8.58
N ASP A 12 -19.25 9.56 8.68
CA ASP A 12 -19.94 8.97 9.82
C ASP A 12 -19.58 7.48 9.96
N LEU A 13 -19.55 6.75 8.83
CA LEU A 13 -19.17 5.34 8.82
C LEU A 13 -17.75 5.13 9.34
N LEU A 14 -16.78 5.91 8.87
CA LEU A 14 -15.39 5.81 9.30
C LEU A 14 -15.19 6.29 10.75
N ASP A 15 -15.95 7.27 11.23
CA ASP A 15 -15.83 7.78 12.61
C ASP A 15 -16.28 6.74 13.65
N THR A 16 -17.13 5.78 13.26
CA THR A 16 -17.43 4.61 14.11
C THR A 16 -16.20 3.75 14.40
N HIS A 17 -15.16 3.81 13.54
CA HIS A 17 -13.91 3.11 13.76
C HIS A 17 -13.02 3.87 14.75
N LYS A 18 -12.70 3.22 15.88
CA LYS A 18 -11.72 3.78 16.83
C LYS A 18 -10.29 3.81 16.28
N GLY A 19 -10.01 2.99 15.26
CA GLY A 19 -8.66 2.76 14.77
C GLY A 19 -7.91 1.74 15.63
N VAL A 20 -6.78 1.29 15.12
CA VAL A 20 -5.87 0.39 15.83
C VAL A 20 -4.45 0.96 15.81
N SER A 21 -3.67 0.70 16.85
CA SER A 21 -2.23 0.90 16.77
C SER A 21 -1.58 -0.24 16.00
N PHE A 22 -0.45 0.06 15.36
CA PHE A 22 0.41 -0.91 14.71
C PHE A 22 1.86 -0.63 15.09
N GLU A 23 2.60 -1.66 15.48
CA GLU A 23 4.04 -1.59 15.66
C GLU A 23 4.69 -2.80 15.00
N GLY A 24 5.59 -2.56 14.06
CA GLY A 24 6.23 -3.63 13.31
C GLY A 24 6.97 -3.13 12.06
N ASP A 25 7.54 -4.09 11.35
CA ASP A 25 8.25 -3.83 10.11
C ASP A 25 7.31 -3.83 8.90
N VAL A 26 7.56 -2.91 7.98
CA VAL A 26 6.95 -2.84 6.65
C VAL A 26 8.01 -2.70 5.59
N TRP A 27 7.62 -2.97 4.35
CA TRP A 27 8.48 -2.95 3.19
C TRP A 27 8.04 -1.85 2.22
N ARG A 28 8.98 -1.03 1.76
CA ARG A 28 8.74 0.01 0.75
C ARG A 28 9.81 -0.08 -0.33
N ILE A 29 9.40 0.05 -1.58
CA ILE A 29 10.35 0.19 -2.70
C ILE A 29 10.28 1.61 -3.23
N VAL A 30 11.46 2.22 -3.37
CA VAL A 30 11.62 3.49 -4.08
C VAL A 30 12.75 3.36 -5.09
N ARG A 31 12.95 4.41 -5.90
CA ARG A 31 14.13 4.49 -6.76
C ARG A 31 15.35 4.87 -5.94
N GLU A 32 16.54 4.44 -6.36
CA GLU A 32 17.82 4.66 -5.66
C GLU A 32 18.05 6.13 -5.25
N GLU A 33 17.59 7.09 -6.05
CA GLU A 33 17.75 8.52 -5.80
C GLU A 33 16.74 9.13 -4.81
N ARG A 34 15.77 8.37 -4.30
CA ARG A 34 14.69 8.87 -3.44
C ARG A 34 14.90 8.54 -1.97
N GLU A 35 14.60 9.50 -1.11
CA GLU A 35 14.55 9.30 0.34
C GLU A 35 13.36 8.39 0.72
N PRO A 36 13.61 7.20 1.31
CA PRO A 36 12.56 6.21 1.60
C PRO A 36 11.55 6.59 2.69
N LEU A 37 11.82 7.61 3.52
CA LEU A 37 10.85 8.11 4.49
C LEU A 37 10.14 9.39 4.05
N LEU A 38 10.52 9.96 2.90
CA LEU A 38 9.87 11.14 2.35
C LEU A 38 8.52 10.76 1.71
N GLY A 39 7.46 11.37 2.24
CA GLY A 39 6.12 11.29 1.67
C GLY A 39 5.95 12.24 0.49
N TYR A 40 4.96 11.95 -0.33
CA TYR A 40 4.54 12.82 -1.42
C TYR A 40 3.07 12.55 -1.77
N PRO A 41 2.35 13.50 -2.39
CA PRO A 41 0.99 13.28 -2.87
C PRO A 41 1.04 12.36 -4.09
N ALA A 42 0.76 11.08 -3.92
CA ALA A 42 0.96 10.07 -4.95
C ALA A 42 -0.19 10.01 -5.98
N GLY A 43 -1.39 10.47 -5.61
CA GLY A 43 -2.60 10.30 -6.41
C GLY A 43 -2.92 8.82 -6.67
N ALA A 44 -2.58 7.95 -5.72
CA ALA A 44 -2.68 6.51 -5.87
C ALA A 44 -3.94 5.98 -5.19
N ARG A 45 -3.98 4.68 -4.85
CA ARG A 45 -5.22 4.00 -4.43
C ARG A 45 -5.89 4.65 -3.23
N TRP A 46 -5.11 5.07 -2.23
CA TRP A 46 -5.58 5.52 -0.93
C TRP A 46 -5.32 7.01 -0.69
N ASP A 47 -5.00 7.77 -1.73
CA ASP A 47 -4.78 9.21 -1.62
C ASP A 47 -5.19 9.93 -2.91
N PRO A 48 -5.94 11.04 -2.83
CA PRO A 48 -6.32 11.82 -4.02
C PRO A 48 -5.18 12.72 -4.54
N GLY A 49 -3.96 12.61 -3.99
CA GLY A 49 -2.84 13.51 -4.32
C GLY A 49 -2.93 14.88 -3.63
N ALA A 50 -3.52 14.96 -2.44
CA ALA A 50 -3.70 16.20 -1.68
C ALA A 50 -2.87 16.30 -0.39
N PHE A 51 -2.24 15.21 0.03
CA PHE A 51 -1.42 15.12 1.25
C PHE A 51 -0.33 14.06 1.06
N ASP A 52 0.72 14.15 1.87
CA ASP A 52 1.88 13.27 1.75
C ASP A 52 1.61 11.88 2.34
N VAL A 53 1.93 10.85 1.54
CA VAL A 53 1.73 9.45 1.93
C VAL A 53 2.96 8.57 1.67
N LEU A 54 3.10 7.51 2.48
CA LEU A 54 3.96 6.37 2.16
C LEU A 54 3.11 5.14 1.88
N TYR A 55 3.35 4.49 0.75
CA TYR A 55 2.81 3.17 0.46
C TYR A 55 3.82 2.11 0.89
N THR A 56 3.39 1.23 1.79
CA THR A 56 4.20 0.12 2.28
C THR A 56 3.38 -1.16 2.29
N SER A 57 4.05 -2.30 2.36
CA SER A 57 3.43 -3.61 2.52
C SER A 57 3.90 -4.26 3.81
N LEU A 58 3.05 -5.07 4.46
CA LEU A 58 3.42 -5.88 5.61
C LEU A 58 4.25 -7.11 5.21
N GLU A 59 4.44 -7.35 3.93
CA GLU A 59 5.33 -8.39 3.42
C GLU A 59 6.24 -7.84 2.32
N ARG A 60 7.47 -8.35 2.29
CA ARG A 60 8.45 -8.05 1.24
C ARG A 60 7.89 -8.28 -0.16
N GLU A 61 7.25 -9.42 -0.36
CA GLU A 61 6.68 -9.86 -1.64
C GLU A 61 5.52 -8.97 -2.08
N GLY A 62 4.75 -8.41 -1.15
CA GLY A 62 3.68 -7.47 -1.45
C GLY A 62 4.19 -6.19 -2.12
N SER A 63 5.26 -5.60 -1.59
CA SER A 63 5.88 -4.40 -2.19
C SER A 63 6.53 -4.70 -3.54
N LEU A 64 7.14 -5.88 -3.70
CA LEU A 64 7.73 -6.30 -4.98
C LEU A 64 6.68 -6.53 -6.07
N GLU A 65 5.58 -7.22 -5.76
CA GLU A 65 4.48 -7.43 -6.71
C GLU A 65 3.80 -6.13 -7.11
N GLU A 66 3.65 -5.17 -6.18
CA GLU A 66 3.06 -3.85 -6.48
C GLU A 66 3.92 -3.07 -7.49
N ILE A 67 5.22 -2.93 -7.22
CA ILE A 67 6.11 -2.21 -8.13
C ILE A 67 6.28 -2.95 -9.45
N HIS A 68 6.41 -4.28 -9.42
CA HIS A 68 6.47 -5.07 -10.65
C HIS A 68 5.22 -4.90 -11.52
N PHE A 69 4.02 -4.87 -10.92
CA PHE A 69 2.78 -4.60 -11.65
C PHE A 69 2.83 -3.25 -12.37
N HIS A 70 3.32 -2.20 -11.71
CA HIS A 70 3.45 -0.87 -12.34
C HIS A 70 4.51 -0.83 -13.44
N LEU A 71 5.68 -1.45 -13.23
CA LEU A 71 6.76 -1.50 -14.22
C LEU A 71 6.36 -2.32 -15.46
N SER A 72 5.66 -3.44 -15.26
CA SER A 72 5.24 -4.35 -16.34
C SER A 72 4.16 -3.78 -17.26
N ARG A 73 3.56 -2.65 -16.89
CA ARG A 73 2.59 -1.94 -17.74
C ARG A 73 3.25 -1.00 -18.74
N GLN A 74 4.55 -0.77 -18.61
CA GLN A 74 5.29 -0.01 -19.61
C GLN A 74 5.57 -0.89 -20.83
N PRO A 75 5.62 -0.34 -22.05
CA PRO A 75 5.90 -1.13 -23.26
C PRO A 75 7.20 -1.93 -23.19
N VAL A 76 8.18 -1.42 -22.42
CA VAL A 76 9.46 -2.09 -22.15
C VAL A 76 9.72 -1.99 -20.65
N PHE A 77 10.09 -3.13 -20.04
CA PHE A 77 10.46 -3.15 -18.63
C PHE A 77 11.71 -2.27 -18.42
N PRO A 78 11.68 -1.27 -17.54
CA PRO A 78 12.81 -0.35 -17.37
C PRO A 78 14.06 -1.05 -16.86
N SER A 79 15.13 -1.07 -17.66
CA SER A 79 16.40 -1.70 -17.30
C SER A 79 17.39 -0.76 -16.59
N LYS A 80 17.22 0.56 -16.73
CA LYS A 80 18.08 1.57 -16.10
C LYS A 80 17.59 2.07 -14.75
N ILE A 81 16.33 1.82 -14.40
CA ILE A 81 15.76 2.26 -13.13
C ILE A 81 16.21 1.29 -12.04
N ARG A 82 16.97 1.79 -11.08
CA ARG A 82 17.39 1.01 -9.91
C ARG A 82 16.35 1.16 -8.81
N SER A 83 15.72 0.05 -8.47
CA SER A 83 14.79 -0.03 -7.34
C SER A 83 15.54 -0.49 -6.10
N VAL A 84 15.29 0.16 -4.97
CA VAL A 84 15.81 -0.23 -3.66
C VAL A 84 14.63 -0.59 -2.78
N LEU A 85 14.71 -1.76 -2.16
CA LEU A 85 13.76 -2.24 -1.18
C LEU A 85 14.24 -1.87 0.21
N HIS A 86 13.40 -1.19 0.95
CA HIS A 86 13.64 -0.77 2.32
C HIS A 86 12.71 -1.53 3.26
N ARG A 87 13.28 -2.04 4.36
CA ARG A 87 12.52 -2.47 5.54
C ARG A 87 12.50 -1.30 6.52
N ILE A 88 11.30 -0.90 6.94
CA ILE A 88 11.05 0.26 7.78
C ILE A 88 10.32 -0.22 9.03
N SER A 89 10.85 0.09 10.19
CA SER A 89 10.15 -0.07 11.46
C SER A 89 9.17 1.09 11.61
N VAL A 90 7.91 0.79 11.92
CA VAL A 90 6.82 1.74 12.00
C VAL A 90 6.10 1.60 13.32
N ARG A 91 5.75 2.73 13.94
CA ARG A 91 4.76 2.80 15.02
C ARG A 91 3.63 3.75 14.63
N THR A 92 2.40 3.27 14.67
CA THR A 92 1.18 4.06 14.50
C THR A 92 0.35 4.04 15.78
N GLN A 93 -0.51 5.04 15.95
CA GLN A 93 -1.39 5.21 17.11
C GLN A 93 -2.85 4.92 16.76
N ARG A 94 -3.33 5.46 15.64
CA ARG A 94 -4.73 5.39 15.22
C ARG A 94 -4.82 5.16 13.71
N THR A 95 -4.63 3.91 13.31
CA THR A 95 -4.71 3.47 11.91
C THR A 95 -6.08 2.90 11.60
N LEU A 96 -6.69 3.30 10.48
CA LEU A 96 -7.93 2.70 10.00
C LEU A 96 -7.62 1.27 9.53
N ARG A 97 -8.29 0.27 10.11
CA ARG A 97 -8.13 -1.13 9.71
C ARG A 97 -9.29 -1.58 8.85
N ILE A 98 -8.95 -1.99 7.63
CA ILE A 98 -9.83 -2.69 6.69
C ILE A 98 -9.20 -4.08 6.50
N ALA A 99 -9.76 -5.10 7.15
CA ALA A 99 -9.07 -6.39 7.28
C ALA A 99 -9.16 -7.26 6.02
N ASN A 100 -10.24 -7.11 5.23
CA ASN A 100 -10.54 -8.01 4.13
C ASN A 100 -11.41 -7.32 3.05
N LEU A 101 -11.63 -8.04 1.93
CA LEU A 101 -12.43 -7.53 0.82
C LEU A 101 -13.92 -7.33 1.16
N ALA A 102 -14.46 -8.02 2.17
CA ALA A 102 -15.85 -7.84 2.58
C ALA A 102 -16.05 -6.49 3.29
N GLU A 103 -15.08 -6.06 4.10
CA GLU A 103 -15.07 -4.72 4.70
C GLU A 103 -14.89 -3.63 3.63
N LEU A 104 -14.04 -3.85 2.62
CA LEU A 104 -13.96 -2.95 1.46
C LEU A 104 -15.33 -2.81 0.76
N LYS A 105 -16.04 -3.93 0.57
CA LYS A 105 -17.38 -3.92 -0.02
C LYS A 105 -18.37 -3.11 0.83
N ALA A 106 -18.30 -3.23 2.16
CA ALA A 106 -19.13 -2.43 3.06
C ALA A 106 -18.86 -0.92 2.93
N LEU A 107 -17.64 -0.53 2.56
CA LEU A 107 -17.26 0.86 2.27
C LEU A 107 -17.58 1.29 0.83
N GLY A 108 -18.24 0.45 0.03
CA GLY A 108 -18.62 0.74 -1.35
C GLY A 108 -17.55 0.44 -2.40
N VAL A 109 -16.48 -0.27 -2.04
CA VAL A 109 -15.46 -0.71 -2.99
C VAL A 109 -15.82 -2.08 -3.56
N THR A 110 -15.96 -2.17 -4.89
CA THR A 110 -16.27 -3.42 -5.58
C THR A 110 -15.09 -4.41 -5.51
N PRO A 111 -15.20 -5.55 -4.81
CA PRO A 111 -14.09 -6.50 -4.66
C PRO A 111 -13.54 -7.04 -5.98
N GLU A 112 -14.43 -7.25 -6.96
CA GLU A 112 -14.09 -7.82 -8.26
C GLU A 112 -13.19 -6.90 -9.08
N THR A 113 -13.30 -5.59 -8.88
CA THR A 113 -12.49 -4.57 -9.57
C THR A 113 -11.47 -3.91 -8.67
N TYR A 114 -11.32 -4.35 -7.41
CA TYR A 114 -10.34 -3.80 -6.48
C TYR A 114 -8.91 -3.86 -7.04
N GLY A 115 -8.60 -4.93 -7.79
CA GLY A 115 -7.34 -5.08 -8.50
C GLY A 115 -7.10 -4.07 -9.63
N SER A 116 -8.10 -3.31 -10.06
CA SER A 116 -7.97 -2.34 -11.15
C SER A 116 -7.29 -1.03 -10.70
N LEU A 117 -7.30 -0.04 -11.60
CA LEU A 117 -6.78 1.31 -11.38
C LEU A 117 -7.90 2.32 -11.11
N SER A 118 -9.14 1.85 -10.94
CA SER A 118 -10.25 2.70 -10.55
C SER A 118 -10.13 3.02 -9.07
N TYR A 119 -9.61 4.21 -8.76
CA TYR A 119 -9.25 4.59 -7.39
C TYR A 119 -10.25 5.51 -6.71
N GLU A 120 -11.28 5.99 -7.40
CA GLU A 120 -12.17 7.05 -6.89
C GLU A 120 -12.68 6.76 -5.47
N ARG A 121 -13.33 5.60 -5.25
CA ARG A 121 -13.86 5.28 -3.92
C ARG A 121 -12.77 5.03 -2.88
N THR A 122 -11.64 4.43 -3.25
CA THR A 122 -10.54 4.19 -2.30
C THR A 122 -9.81 5.49 -1.94
N GLN A 123 -9.76 6.47 -2.86
CA GLN A 123 -9.24 7.81 -2.61
C GLN A 123 -10.17 8.62 -1.70
N GLU A 124 -11.49 8.50 -1.89
CA GLU A 124 -12.49 9.10 -0.98
C GLU A 124 -12.32 8.55 0.44
N ILE A 125 -12.15 7.23 0.60
CA ILE A 125 -11.88 6.61 1.91
C ILE A 125 -10.56 7.12 2.49
N GLY A 126 -9.51 7.21 1.65
CA GLY A 126 -8.21 7.77 2.03
C GLY A 126 -8.29 9.18 2.59
N ASP A 127 -8.94 10.07 1.83
CA ASP A 127 -9.13 11.47 2.22
C ASP A 127 -10.00 11.63 3.47
N ALA A 128 -11.07 10.83 3.59
CA ALA A 128 -11.92 10.82 4.77
C ALA A 128 -11.16 10.32 6.01
N ALA A 129 -10.34 9.27 5.89
CA ALA A 129 -9.51 8.78 6.99
C ALA A 129 -8.47 9.82 7.44
N ALA A 130 -7.77 10.45 6.50
CA ALA A 130 -6.82 11.51 6.82
C ALA A 130 -7.49 12.71 7.53
N PHE A 131 -8.69 13.08 7.06
CA PHE A 131 -9.50 14.16 7.64
C PHE A 131 -9.95 13.83 9.08
N LEU A 132 -10.38 12.60 9.35
CA LEU A 132 -10.79 12.13 10.68
C LEU A 132 -9.62 11.92 11.66
N GLY A 133 -8.39 12.19 11.22
CA GLY A 133 -7.20 12.14 12.07
C GLY A 133 -6.65 10.72 12.28
N PHE A 134 -6.98 9.77 11.40
CA PHE A 134 -6.20 8.55 11.33
C PHE A 134 -4.78 8.87 10.86
N ASP A 135 -3.80 8.08 11.29
CA ASP A 135 -2.40 8.18 10.85
C ASP A 135 -2.05 7.25 9.69
N GLY A 136 -2.97 6.38 9.31
CA GLY A 136 -2.79 5.52 8.15
C GLY A 136 -3.98 4.62 7.89
N ILE A 137 -3.81 3.74 6.91
CA ILE A 137 -4.76 2.71 6.52
C ILE A 137 -4.04 1.37 6.40
N LEU A 138 -4.50 0.39 7.18
CA LEU A 138 -4.25 -1.03 6.91
C LEU A 138 -5.35 -1.55 5.99
N ALA A 139 -4.96 -2.01 4.80
CA ALA A 139 -5.90 -2.53 3.82
C ALA A 139 -5.36 -3.79 3.11
N PRO A 140 -6.22 -4.65 2.54
CA PRO A 140 -5.76 -5.79 1.75
C PRO A 140 -4.90 -5.31 0.56
N SER A 141 -3.81 -6.01 0.26
CA SER A 141 -3.07 -5.76 -0.97
C SER A 141 -3.87 -6.23 -2.18
N ALA A 142 -3.83 -5.44 -3.26
CA ALA A 142 -4.46 -5.78 -4.52
C ALA A 142 -3.62 -6.74 -5.38
N ARG A 143 -2.41 -7.11 -4.91
CA ARG A 143 -1.38 -7.80 -5.72
C ARG A 143 -0.81 -9.05 -5.06
N TRP A 144 -0.86 -9.14 -3.74
CA TRP A 144 -0.30 -10.24 -2.96
C TRP A 144 -1.22 -10.54 -1.77
N PRO A 145 -1.34 -11.80 -1.29
CA PRO A 145 -2.18 -12.15 -0.15
C PRO A 145 -1.59 -11.68 1.20
N CYS A 146 -1.47 -10.36 1.36
CA CYS A 146 -0.99 -9.67 2.55
C CYS A 146 -1.81 -8.39 2.76
N GLN A 147 -1.49 -7.62 3.80
CA GLN A 147 -1.98 -6.25 3.97
C GLN A 147 -0.92 -5.24 3.55
N ASN A 148 -1.39 -4.09 3.09
CA ASN A 148 -0.59 -2.88 2.92
C ASN A 148 -0.87 -1.92 4.07
N LEU A 149 0.16 -1.17 4.46
CA LEU A 149 0.04 -0.05 5.38
C LEU A 149 0.36 1.23 4.62
N VAL A 150 -0.65 2.08 4.45
CA VAL A 150 -0.50 3.42 3.91
C VAL A 150 -0.35 4.38 5.09
N LEU A 151 0.72 5.17 5.10
CA LEU A 151 1.05 6.08 6.19
C LEU A 151 0.78 7.51 5.75
N PHE A 152 0.07 8.29 6.56
CA PHE A 152 -0.15 9.72 6.32
C PHE A 152 0.93 10.51 7.07
N THR A 153 1.99 10.92 6.36
CA THR A 153 3.26 11.30 6.99
C THR A 153 3.18 12.53 7.89
N GLU A 154 2.20 13.41 7.70
CA GLU A 154 1.96 14.57 8.58
C GLU A 154 1.63 14.19 10.03
N ARG A 155 1.30 12.92 10.29
CA ARG A 155 0.97 12.40 11.64
C ARG A 155 2.15 11.75 12.37
N PHE A 156 3.32 11.69 11.74
CA PHE A 156 4.48 10.97 12.28
C PHE A 156 5.59 11.93 12.69
N THR A 157 6.35 11.51 13.71
CA THR A 157 7.61 12.11 14.09
C THR A 157 8.79 11.22 13.64
N PRO A 158 10.03 11.73 13.64
CA PRO A 158 11.19 10.90 13.33
C PRO A 158 11.38 9.68 14.25
N ALA A 159 10.75 9.65 15.43
CA ALA A 159 10.81 8.51 16.34
C ALA A 159 9.88 7.35 15.93
N ASP A 160 8.92 7.60 15.03
CA ASP A 160 7.89 6.64 14.66
C ASP A 160 8.24 5.83 13.40
N LEU A 161 9.20 6.31 12.60
CA LEU A 161 9.62 5.71 11.33
C LEU A 161 11.14 5.59 11.29
N ASN A 162 11.66 4.37 11.11
CA ASN A 162 13.10 4.14 11.01
C ASN A 162 13.43 3.13 9.91
N VAL A 163 14.35 3.47 9.01
CA VAL A 163 14.86 2.52 8.01
C VAL A 163 15.77 1.53 8.71
N VAL A 164 15.41 0.25 8.66
CA VAL A 164 16.15 -0.83 9.33
C VAL A 164 17.16 -1.47 8.39
N SER A 165 16.82 -1.64 7.12
CA SER A 165 17.71 -2.18 6.10
C SER A 165 17.29 -1.76 4.70
N SER A 166 18.25 -1.69 3.77
CA SER A 166 18.03 -1.37 2.37
C SER A 166 18.78 -2.37 1.49
N GLU A 167 18.14 -2.91 0.46
CA GLU A 167 18.76 -3.79 -0.52
C GLU A 167 18.36 -3.43 -1.95
N PRO A 168 19.28 -3.46 -2.92
CA PRO A 168 18.92 -3.29 -4.33
C PRO A 168 18.04 -4.45 -4.79
N VAL A 169 17.05 -4.15 -5.63
CA VAL A 169 16.16 -5.16 -6.21
C VAL A 169 16.73 -5.63 -7.55
N ASP A 170 17.09 -6.91 -7.60
CA ASP A 170 17.30 -7.62 -8.87
C ASP A 170 15.96 -8.16 -9.37
N TRP A 171 15.34 -7.43 -10.30
CA TRP A 171 14.04 -7.80 -10.87
C TRP A 171 14.09 -9.11 -11.66
N ASP A 172 15.20 -9.40 -12.34
CA ASP A 172 15.31 -10.63 -13.14
C ASP A 172 15.44 -11.85 -12.24
N ASP A 173 16.24 -11.75 -11.20
CA ASP A 173 16.36 -12.80 -10.21
C ASP A 173 15.08 -13.03 -9.43
N TRP A 174 14.43 -11.94 -8.98
CA TRP A 174 13.15 -12.05 -8.29
C TRP A 174 12.07 -12.70 -9.16
N LYS A 175 11.93 -12.31 -10.44
CA LYS A 175 10.97 -12.93 -11.38
C LYS A 175 11.21 -14.44 -11.50
N ARG A 176 12.47 -14.87 -11.65
CA ARG A 176 12.82 -16.30 -11.74
C ARG A 176 12.40 -17.09 -10.49
N ARG A 177 12.65 -16.55 -9.30
CA ARG A 177 12.27 -17.19 -8.02
C ARG A 177 10.75 -17.26 -7.87
N ARG A 178 10.06 -16.14 -8.10
CA ARG A 178 8.61 -16.03 -8.04
C ARG A 178 7.91 -17.03 -8.97
N ASP A 179 8.36 -17.15 -10.22
CA ASP A 179 7.73 -18.07 -11.18
C ASP A 179 7.96 -19.53 -10.80
N SER A 180 9.11 -19.84 -10.20
CA SER A 180 9.42 -21.17 -9.65
C SER A 180 8.50 -21.52 -8.48
N GLU A 181 8.25 -20.57 -7.57
CA GLU A 181 7.32 -20.74 -6.46
C GLU A 181 5.87 -20.91 -6.92
N ARG A 182 5.42 -20.13 -7.90
CA ARG A 182 4.08 -20.26 -8.50
C ARG A 182 3.89 -21.65 -9.11
N LYS A 183 4.87 -22.13 -9.90
CA LYS A 183 4.85 -23.50 -10.45
C LYS A 183 4.81 -24.57 -9.35
N ARG A 184 5.54 -24.38 -8.25
CA ARG A 184 5.54 -25.30 -7.10
C ARG A 184 4.19 -25.33 -6.38
N ARG A 185 3.55 -24.18 -6.18
CA ARG A 185 2.21 -24.08 -5.56
C ARG A 185 1.14 -24.75 -6.44
N GLN A 186 1.17 -24.51 -7.75
CA GLN A 186 0.24 -25.12 -8.71
C GLN A 186 0.36 -26.65 -8.76
N ARG A 187 1.57 -27.21 -8.66
CA ARG A 187 1.78 -28.67 -8.60
C ARG A 187 1.26 -29.31 -7.31
N LYS A 188 1.16 -28.56 -6.20
CA LYS A 188 0.63 -29.07 -4.92
C LYS A 188 -0.90 -29.00 -4.81
N THR A 189 -1.56 -28.23 -5.68
CA THR A 189 -3.01 -28.02 -5.67
C THR A 189 -3.77 -28.93 -6.64
N VAL A 190 -3.09 -29.82 -7.37
CA VAL A 190 -3.72 -30.88 -8.16
C VAL A 190 -3.81 -32.12 -7.26
N PRO A 191 -5.01 -32.56 -6.82
CA PRO A 191 -5.14 -33.88 -6.19
C PRO A 191 -4.88 -34.96 -7.25
N GLU A 192 -4.22 -36.05 -6.86
CA GLU A 192 -4.24 -37.31 -7.63
C GLU A 192 -5.66 -37.82 -7.82
#